data_AF-K4G5P4-F1
#
_entry.id   AF-K4G5P4-F1
#
_cell.length_a   1.000
_cell.length_b   1.000
_cell.length_c   1.000
_cell.angle_alpha   90.00
_cell.angle_beta   90.00
_cell.angle_gamma   90.00
#
_symmetry.space_group_name_H-M   'P 1'
#
loop_
_entity.id
_entity.type
_entity.pdbx_description
1 polymer ?
#
loop_
_entity_poly.entity_id
_entity_poly.type
_entity_poly.pdbx_seq_one_letter_code
_entity_poly.pdbx_strand_id
1 'polypeptide(L)'
;MKTPIGTILLLICLSSLSQCVVVKIGEYEFPLEAVKNLTDLINQAKNEQFFRDNTNTVCKMPALPGIFKPICTKTDADEIFNLLGRIGVKSDVCEICAFAACIGC
;
A
#
# COMPACT_ATOMS: atom_id res chain seq x y z
N MET A 1 21.29 -35.54 20.13
CA MET A 1 20.17 -35.00 19.31
C MET A 1 19.46 -33.97 20.17
N LYS A 2 19.83 -32.70 20.06
CA LYS A 2 19.40 -31.64 20.98
C LYS A 2 18.74 -30.52 20.16
N THR A 3 17.45 -30.32 20.41
CA THR A 3 16.64 -29.10 20.22
C THR A 3 16.52 -28.48 18.82
N PRO A 4 15.71 -29.06 17.91
CA PRO A 4 15.13 -28.32 16.78
C PRO A 4 13.96 -27.40 17.21
N ILE A 5 13.44 -27.58 18.43
CA ILE A 5 12.24 -26.89 18.94
C ILE A 5 12.46 -25.38 19.01
N GLY A 6 13.64 -24.92 19.46
CA GLY A 6 13.97 -23.50 19.52
C GLY A 6 13.99 -22.86 18.13
N THR A 7 14.57 -23.55 17.14
CA THR A 7 14.64 -23.07 15.76
C THR A 7 13.25 -23.02 15.12
N ILE A 8 12.42 -24.04 15.37
CA ILE A 8 11.03 -24.08 14.89
C ILE A 8 10.20 -22.96 15.53
N LEU A 9 10.32 -22.74 16.85
CA LEU A 9 9.60 -21.67 17.54
C LEU A 9 10.02 -20.28 17.07
N LEU A 10 11.32 -20.08 16.84
CA LEU A 10 11.84 -18.82 16.30
C LEU A 10 11.30 -18.56 14.88
N LEU A 11 11.31 -19.57 14.01
CA LEU A 11 10.76 -19.48 12.65
C LEU A 11 9.26 -19.20 12.65
N ILE A 12 8.50 -19.83 13.56
CA ILE A 12 7.07 -19.56 13.73
C ILE A 12 6.86 -18.10 14.16
N CYS A 13 7.60 -17.60 15.14
CA CYS A 13 7.55 -16.20 15.57
C CYS A 13 7.91 -15.22 14.45
N LEU A 14 8.93 -15.53 13.63
CA LEU A 14 9.31 -14.71 12.47
C LEU A 14 8.25 -14.75 11.36
N SER A 15 7.60 -15.89 11.15
CA SER A 15 6.53 -16.02 10.15
C SER A 15 5.25 -15.29 10.55
N SER A 16 4.93 -15.23 11.85
CA SER A 16 3.87 -14.37 12.38
C SER A 16 4.20 -12.88 12.31
N LEU A 17 5.46 -12.52 12.08
CA LEU A 17 5.91 -11.16 11.81
C LEU A 17 5.67 -10.74 10.35
N SER A 18 5.15 -11.63 9.49
CA SER A 18 4.57 -11.23 8.20
C SER A 18 3.27 -10.46 8.48
N GLN A 19 3.42 -9.26 9.01
CA GLN A 19 2.35 -8.33 9.29
C GLN A 19 1.73 -7.97 7.94
N CYS A 20 0.46 -8.31 7.78
CA CYS A 20 -0.34 -7.83 6.67
C CYS A 20 -0.67 -6.37 6.95
N VAL A 21 0.30 -5.49 6.70
CA VAL A 21 0.12 -4.05 6.92
C VAL A 21 -0.89 -3.54 5.91
N VAL A 22 -1.90 -2.86 6.43
CA VAL A 22 -2.98 -2.25 5.66
C VAL A 22 -2.90 -0.74 5.85
N VAL A 23 -3.09 0.00 4.76
CA VAL A 23 -3.21 1.45 4.73
C VAL A 23 -4.69 1.82 4.82
N LYS A 24 -5.07 2.53 5.87
CA LYS A 24 -6.42 3.02 6.12
C LYS A 24 -6.54 4.51 5.82
N ILE A 25 -7.46 4.86 4.92
CA ILE A 25 -7.77 6.24 4.53
C ILE A 25 -9.28 6.41 4.67
N GLY A 26 -9.70 7.05 5.77
CA GLY A 26 -11.12 7.14 6.11
C GLY A 26 -11.73 5.75 6.30
N GLU A 27 -12.69 5.41 5.44
CA GLU A 27 -13.37 4.10 5.42
C GLU A 27 -12.70 3.08 4.48
N TYR A 28 -11.68 3.48 3.72
CA TYR A 28 -11.02 2.61 2.77
C TYR A 28 -9.78 1.95 3.38
N GLU A 29 -9.61 0.67 3.08
CA GLU A 29 -8.52 -0.15 3.57
C GLU A 29 -7.83 -0.83 2.38
N PHE A 30 -6.53 -0.62 2.24
CA PHE A 30 -5.74 -1.16 1.13
C PHE A 30 -4.53 -1.92 1.69
N PRO A 31 -4.25 -3.15 1.25
CA PRO A 31 -3.01 -3.82 1.64
C PRO A 31 -1.82 -3.00 1.14
N LEU A 32 -0.79 -2.85 1.98
CA LEU A 32 0.40 -2.04 1.67
C LEU A 32 1.03 -2.45 0.33
N GLU A 33 1.01 -3.75 0.02
CA GLU A 33 1.51 -4.28 -1.24
C GLU A 33 0.74 -3.76 -2.47
N ALA A 34 -0.58 -3.59 -2.37
CA ALA A 34 -1.34 -2.98 -3.45
C ALA A 34 -0.99 -1.50 -3.61
N VAL A 35 -0.70 -0.79 -2.52
CA VAL A 35 -0.26 0.61 -2.55
C VAL A 35 1.12 0.75 -3.19
N LYS A 36 2.07 -0.15 -2.86
CA LYS A 36 3.38 -0.26 -3.52
C LYS A 36 3.24 -0.48 -5.03
N ASN A 37 2.41 -1.45 -5.43
CA ASN A 37 2.14 -1.73 -6.85
C ASN A 37 1.49 -0.56 -7.58
N LEU A 38 0.58 0.17 -6.91
CA LEU A 38 0.00 1.39 -7.47
C LEU A 38 1.09 2.43 -7.76
N THR A 39 1.96 2.72 -6.79
CA THR A 39 3.10 3.65 -6.96
C THR A 39 4.04 3.23 -8.07
N ASP A 40 4.35 1.93 -8.18
CA ASP A 40 5.23 1.42 -9.23
C ASP A 40 4.61 1.60 -10.63
N LEU A 41 3.31 1.28 -10.80
CA LEU A 41 2.59 1.51 -12.07
C LEU A 41 2.64 2.98 -12.51
N ILE A 42 2.56 3.92 -11.56
CA ILE A 42 2.61 5.36 -11.82
C ILE A 42 4.00 5.80 -12.26
N ASN A 43 5.02 5.32 -11.57
CA ASN A 43 6.41 5.62 -11.89
C ASN A 43 6.80 5.07 -13.26
N GLN A 44 6.37 3.85 -13.58
CA GLN A 44 6.55 3.23 -14.89
C GLN A 44 5.88 4.03 -16.02
N ALA A 45 4.74 4.67 -15.75
CA ALA A 45 4.06 5.55 -16.70
C ALA A 45 4.82 6.86 -16.96
N LYS A 46 6.04 7.06 -16.39
CA LYS A 46 6.89 8.27 -16.49
C LYS A 46 6.15 9.57 -16.13
N ASN A 47 5.14 9.44 -15.29
CA ASN A 47 4.14 10.46 -15.02
C ASN A 47 4.13 10.86 -13.54
N GLU A 48 5.32 10.94 -12.94
CA GLU A 48 5.49 11.42 -11.55
C GLU A 48 4.90 12.83 -11.37
N GLN A 49 5.08 13.70 -12.37
CA GLN A 49 4.47 15.04 -12.41
C GLN A 49 2.94 14.97 -12.60
N PHE A 50 2.46 14.01 -13.38
CA PHE A 50 1.05 13.81 -13.75
C PHE A 50 0.19 13.33 -12.57
N PHE A 51 0.78 12.56 -11.64
CA PHE A 51 0.11 12.15 -10.41
C PHE A 51 -0.09 13.30 -9.43
N ARG A 52 0.77 14.33 -9.52
CA ARG A 52 0.68 15.54 -8.71
C ARG A 52 -0.48 16.44 -9.14
N ASP A 53 -0.88 16.37 -10.41
CA ASP A 53 -1.81 17.32 -11.02
C ASP A 53 -3.16 16.74 -11.46
N ASN A 54 -3.34 15.41 -11.60
CA ASN A 54 -4.63 14.88 -12.08
C ASN A 54 -4.88 13.40 -11.76
N THR A 55 -5.73 13.08 -10.78
CA THR A 55 -6.07 11.67 -10.50
C THR A 55 -7.08 11.08 -11.48
N ASN A 56 -7.76 11.93 -12.26
CA ASN A 56 -8.58 11.48 -13.39
C ASN A 56 -7.77 10.67 -14.43
N THR A 57 -6.44 10.84 -14.46
CA THR A 57 -5.54 10.02 -15.28
C THR A 57 -5.35 8.61 -14.72
N VAL A 58 -5.39 8.46 -13.41
CA VAL A 58 -5.18 7.19 -12.67
C VAL A 58 -6.33 6.24 -12.93
N CYS A 59 -7.53 6.77 -12.83
CA CYS A 59 -8.77 6.04 -13.11
C CYS A 59 -8.94 5.62 -14.58
N LYS A 60 -8.20 6.26 -15.49
CA LYS A 60 -8.18 5.89 -16.92
C LYS A 60 -7.09 4.88 -17.24
N MET A 61 -6.21 4.53 -16.30
CA MET A 61 -5.16 3.55 -16.55
C MET A 61 -5.78 2.16 -16.71
N PRO A 62 -5.59 1.48 -17.86
CA PRO A 62 -6.13 0.13 -18.06
C PRO A 62 -5.51 -0.90 -17.11
N ALA A 63 -4.29 -0.63 -16.63
CA ALA A 63 -3.57 -1.47 -15.67
C ALA A 63 -3.91 -1.17 -14.20
N LEU A 64 -4.86 -0.26 -13.91
CA LEU A 64 -5.22 0.08 -12.53
C LEU A 64 -5.73 -1.18 -11.78
N PRO A 65 -5.14 -1.53 -10.62
CA PRO A 65 -5.59 -2.68 -9.84
C PRO A 65 -7.05 -2.53 -9.43
N GLY A 66 -7.80 -3.64 -9.51
CA GLY A 66 -9.25 -3.65 -9.32
C GLY A 66 -9.72 -3.07 -7.98
N ILE A 67 -8.90 -3.22 -6.93
CA ILE A 67 -9.19 -2.71 -5.58
C ILE A 67 -9.30 -1.17 -5.52
N PHE A 68 -8.67 -0.45 -6.45
CA PHE A 68 -8.72 1.01 -6.50
C PHE A 68 -9.84 1.55 -7.39
N LYS A 69 -10.46 0.72 -8.24
CA LYS A 69 -11.55 1.15 -9.13
C LYS A 69 -12.74 1.79 -8.41
N PRO A 70 -13.19 1.30 -7.22
CA PRO A 70 -14.27 1.94 -6.47
C PRO A 70 -13.98 3.38 -6.04
N ILE A 71 -12.70 3.77 -5.96
CA ILE A 71 -12.30 5.14 -5.60
C ILE A 71 -12.60 6.11 -6.74
N CYS A 72 -12.55 5.66 -7.99
CA CYS A 72 -12.76 6.49 -9.17
C CYS A 72 -14.16 7.10 -9.29
N THR A 73 -15.14 6.58 -8.56
CA THR A 73 -16.51 7.12 -8.53
C THR A 73 -16.74 8.08 -7.36
N LYS A 74 -15.71 8.38 -6.57
CA LYS A 74 -15.81 9.22 -5.37
C LYS A 74 -15.41 10.66 -5.68
N THR A 75 -16.06 11.60 -5.02
CA THR A 75 -15.75 13.03 -5.16
C THR A 75 -14.33 13.34 -4.66
N ASP A 76 -13.89 12.64 -3.61
CA ASP A 76 -12.57 12.80 -2.99
C ASP A 76 -11.50 11.86 -3.58
N ALA A 77 -11.73 11.33 -4.79
CA ALA A 77 -10.80 10.41 -5.45
C ALA A 77 -9.39 11.02 -5.57
N ASP A 78 -9.31 12.32 -5.91
CA ASP A 78 -8.05 13.04 -6.05
C ASP A 78 -7.22 13.01 -4.76
N GLU A 79 -7.88 13.29 -3.63
CA GLU A 79 -7.23 13.31 -2.32
C GLU A 79 -6.77 11.91 -1.90
N ILE A 80 -7.62 10.90 -2.09
CA ILE A 80 -7.32 9.52 -1.72
C ILE A 80 -6.12 9.01 -2.53
N PHE A 81 -6.11 9.17 -3.85
CA PHE A 81 -5.00 8.72 -4.68
C PHE A 81 -3.71 9.48 -4.36
N ASN A 82 -3.76 10.80 -4.13
CA ASN A 82 -2.59 11.57 -3.72
C ASN A 82 -2.01 11.06 -2.38
N LEU A 83 -2.86 10.77 -1.40
CA LEU A 83 -2.42 10.20 -0.13
C LEU A 83 -1.82 8.80 -0.30
N LEU A 84 -2.46 7.93 -1.09
CA LEU A 84 -1.93 6.61 -1.44
C LEU A 84 -0.56 6.70 -2.12
N GLY A 85 -0.41 7.62 -3.09
CA GLY A 85 0.86 7.86 -3.78
C GLY A 85 1.97 8.29 -2.82
N ARG A 86 1.67 9.23 -1.91
CA ARG A 86 2.63 9.68 -0.87
C ARG A 86 3.04 8.55 0.08
N ILE A 87 2.10 7.68 0.45
CA ILE A 87 2.36 6.52 1.31
C ILE A 87 3.18 5.48 0.56
N GLY A 88 2.85 5.17 -0.70
CA GLY A 88 3.59 4.19 -1.49
C GLY A 88 5.02 4.62 -1.82
N VAL A 89 5.28 5.92 -2.02
CA VAL A 89 6.66 6.46 -2.15
C VAL A 89 7.47 6.27 -0.86
N LYS A 90 6.82 6.22 0.30
CA LYS A 90 7.45 6.03 1.61
C LYS A 90 6.94 4.76 2.28
N SER A 91 6.79 3.67 1.52
CA SER A 91 6.16 2.47 2.04
C SER A 91 6.88 1.88 3.26
N ASP A 92 8.19 2.11 3.38
CA ASP A 92 8.99 1.69 4.54
C ASP A 92 8.42 2.20 5.86
N VAL A 93 7.82 3.40 5.89
CA VAL A 93 7.21 3.95 7.11
C VAL A 93 6.01 3.14 7.58
N CYS A 94 5.32 2.44 6.66
CA CYS A 94 4.28 1.48 7.02
C CYS A 94 4.88 0.14 7.46
N GLU A 95 6.02 -0.27 6.92
CA GLU A 95 6.70 -1.53 7.30
C GLU A 95 7.28 -1.47 8.72
N ILE A 96 7.68 -0.28 9.17
CA ILE A 96 8.09 -0.03 10.56
C ILE A 96 6.98 0.58 11.42
N CYS A 97 5.74 0.61 10.92
CA CYS A 97 4.57 1.04 11.68
C CYS A 97 4.69 2.48 12.25
N ALA A 98 5.42 3.34 11.55
CA ALA A 98 5.75 4.70 11.96
C ALA A 98 4.78 5.75 11.40
N PHE A 99 3.66 5.33 10.80
CA PHE A 99 2.66 6.22 10.22
C PHE A 99 1.25 5.75 10.58
N ALA A 100 0.42 6.68 11.08
CA ALA A 100 -0.88 6.36 11.70
C ALA A 100 -1.91 5.76 10.74
N ALA A 101 -1.73 5.93 9.43
CA ALA A 101 -2.60 5.27 8.44
C ALA A 101 -2.29 3.78 8.29
N CYS A 102 -1.13 3.30 8.76
CA CYS A 102 -0.73 1.91 8.62
C CYS A 102 -1.22 1.12 9.85
N ILE A 103 -2.07 0.13 9.62
CA ILE A 103 -2.67 -0.75 10.64
C ILE A 103 -2.31 -2.21 10.35
N GLY A 104 -2.53 -3.12 11.30
CA GLY A 104 -2.14 -4.53 11.13
C GLY A 104 -0.66 -4.79 11.43
N CYS A 105 0.01 -3.76 11.95
CA CYS A 105 1.09 -3.90 12.89
C CYS A 105 0.54 -4.21 14.29
#